data_AF-A0A250FRF8-F1
#
_entry.id   AF-A0A250FRF8-F1
#
_cell.length_a   1.000
_cell.length_b   1.000
_cell.length_c   1.000
_cell.angle_alpha   90.00
_cell.angle_beta   90.00
_cell.angle_gamma   90.00
#
_symmetry.space_group_name_H-M   'P 1'
#
loop_
_entity.id
_entity.type
_entity.pdbx_description
1 polymer ?
#
loop_
_entity_poly.entity_id
_entity_poly.type
_entity_poly.pdbx_seq_one_letter_code
_entity_poly.pdbx_strand_id
1 'polypeptide(L)'
;MDLSTYYKQHPEERYENIRRMGEILSRVEETLTKAEALLEEWKALQPDFETLVAYYDSPQWREDYFDSNDGKIPDEVPQWVLTQDAIFDAIGTEFDLADGYKELIETIDSKKWKE
;
A
#
# COMPACT_ATOMS: atom_id res chain seq x y z
N MET A 1 -36.90 -1.78 -26.62
CA MET A 1 -36.17 -0.61 -27.15
C MET A 1 -34.72 -0.78 -26.73
N ASP A 2 -33.75 -0.67 -27.64
CA ASP A 2 -32.34 -0.75 -27.27
C ASP A 2 -31.87 0.56 -26.59
N LEU A 3 -30.76 0.49 -25.84
CA LEU A 3 -30.21 1.64 -25.11
C LEU A 3 -29.85 2.82 -26.02
N SER A 4 -29.42 2.56 -27.26
CA SER A 4 -29.11 3.64 -28.21
C SER A 4 -30.37 4.40 -28.60
N THR A 5 -31.46 3.68 -28.87
CA THR A 5 -32.77 4.26 -29.20
C THR A 5 -33.39 4.99 -28.00
N TYR A 6 -33.27 4.44 -26.79
CA TYR A 6 -33.73 5.09 -25.56
C TYR A 6 -33.02 6.43 -25.32
N TYR A 7 -31.70 6.45 -25.29
CA TYR A 7 -30.93 7.67 -25.01
C TYR A 7 -30.98 8.72 -26.12
N LYS A 8 -31.38 8.36 -27.35
CA LYS A 8 -31.70 9.34 -28.40
C LYS A 8 -33.02 10.08 -28.12
N GLN A 9 -33.96 9.44 -27.43
CA GLN A 9 -35.24 10.03 -27.04
C GLN A 9 -35.17 10.73 -25.67
N HIS A 10 -34.18 10.38 -24.84
CA HIS A 10 -33.95 10.94 -23.50
C HIS A 10 -32.53 11.55 -23.37
N PRO A 11 -32.24 12.68 -24.05
CA PRO A 11 -30.90 13.26 -24.10
C PRO A 11 -30.38 13.71 -22.72
N GLU A 12 -31.25 14.23 -21.85
CA GLU A 12 -30.85 14.66 -20.49
C GLU A 12 -30.36 13.50 -19.63
N GLU A 13 -31.07 12.36 -19.65
CA GLU A 13 -30.65 11.15 -18.94
C GLU A 13 -29.33 10.59 -19.50
N ARG A 14 -29.13 10.72 -20.82
CA ARG A 14 -27.86 10.35 -21.46
C ARG A 14 -26.72 11.21 -20.95
N TYR A 15 -26.91 12.52 -20.86
CA TYR A 15 -25.88 13.45 -20.40
C TYR A 15 -25.54 13.26 -18.92
N GLU A 16 -26.55 13.03 -18.09
CA GLU A 16 -26.33 12.73 -16.67
C GLU A 16 -25.56 11.41 -16.49
N ASN A 17 -25.86 10.38 -17.28
CA ASN A 17 -25.09 9.15 -17.27
C ASN A 17 -23.63 9.39 -17.71
N ILE A 18 -23.39 10.15 -18.78
CA ILE A 18 -22.02 10.48 -19.23
C ILE A 18 -21.26 11.24 -18.15
N ARG A 19 -21.90 12.22 -17.50
CA ARG A 19 -21.29 12.98 -16.40
C ARG A 19 -20.89 12.05 -15.26
N ARG A 20 -21.82 11.19 -14.82
CA ARG A 20 -21.56 10.21 -13.76
C ARG A 20 -20.41 9.26 -14.12
N MET A 21 -20.35 8.77 -15.36
CA MET A 21 -19.25 7.92 -15.80
C MET A 21 -17.92 8.68 -15.85
N GLY A 22 -17.92 9.95 -16.28
CA GLY A 22 -16.74 10.81 -16.24
C GLY A 22 -16.22 11.04 -14.83
N GLU A 23 -17.12 11.28 -13.87
CA GLU A 23 -16.76 11.39 -12.44
C GLU A 23 -16.18 10.08 -11.88
N ILE A 24 -16.73 8.92 -12.30
CA ILE A 24 -16.17 7.62 -11.93
C ILE A 24 -14.77 7.45 -12.53
N LEU A 25 -14.60 7.72 -13.83
CA LEU A 25 -13.32 7.58 -14.53
C LEU A 25 -12.24 8.45 -13.88
N SER A 26 -12.56 9.71 -13.61
CA SER A 26 -11.64 10.64 -12.96
C SER A 26 -11.16 10.12 -11.59
N ARG A 27 -12.06 9.59 -10.76
CA ARG A 27 -11.68 8.96 -9.48
C ARG A 27 -10.83 7.71 -9.66
N VAL A 28 -11.11 6.90 -10.68
CA VAL A 28 -10.33 5.70 -10.99
C VAL A 28 -8.90 6.08 -11.38
N GLU A 29 -8.74 7.02 -12.32
CA GLU A 29 -7.44 7.49 -12.79
C GLU A 29 -6.60 8.10 -11.65
N GLU A 30 -7.22 8.93 -10.80
CA GLU A 30 -6.55 9.51 -9.63
C GLU A 30 -6.07 8.42 -8.66
N THR A 31 -6.91 7.43 -8.38
CA THR A 31 -6.58 6.34 -7.45
C THR A 31 -5.46 5.46 -8.01
N LEU A 32 -5.53 5.10 -9.29
CA LEU A 32 -4.50 4.28 -9.94
C LEU A 32 -3.15 4.98 -9.99
N THR A 33 -3.13 6.29 -10.24
CA THR A 33 -1.90 7.10 -10.23
C THR A 33 -1.23 7.08 -8.86
N LYS A 34 -2.02 7.23 -7.78
CA LYS A 34 -1.50 7.17 -6.40
C LYS A 34 -1.00 5.76 -6.05
N ALA A 35 -1.73 4.73 -6.47
CA ALA A 35 -1.35 3.34 -6.23
C ALA A 35 -0.05 2.98 -6.96
N GLU A 36 0.13 3.43 -8.20
CA GLU A 36 1.38 3.24 -8.96
C GLU A 36 2.57 3.91 -8.26
N ALA A 37 2.42 5.17 -7.87
CA ALA A 37 3.48 5.89 -7.16
C ALA A 37 3.88 5.21 -5.84
N LEU A 38 2.89 4.81 -5.03
CA LEU A 38 3.13 4.12 -3.77
C LEU A 38 3.78 2.74 -3.97
N LEU A 39 3.36 1.99 -4.99
CA LEU A 39 3.94 0.69 -5.30
C LEU A 39 5.43 0.80 -5.67
N GLU A 40 5.80 1.80 -6.47
CA GLU A 40 7.20 2.01 -6.84
C GLU A 40 8.04 2.50 -5.66
N GLU A 41 7.50 3.38 -4.81
CA GLU A 41 8.13 3.77 -3.54
C GLU A 41 8.36 2.56 -2.63
N TRP A 42 7.33 1.73 -2.45
CA TRP A 42 7.40 0.55 -1.60
C TRP A 42 8.40 -0.48 -2.12
N LYS A 43 8.46 -0.72 -3.44
CA LYS A 43 9.49 -1.58 -4.07
C LYS A 43 10.89 -1.04 -3.86
N ALA A 44 11.08 0.27 -4.00
CA ALA A 44 12.38 0.91 -3.82
C ALA A 44 12.86 0.86 -2.35
N LEU A 45 11.93 0.80 -1.39
CA LEU A 45 12.22 0.69 0.04
C LEU A 45 12.65 -0.71 0.49
N GLN A 46 12.35 -1.76 -0.29
CA GLN A 46 12.59 -3.15 0.11
C GLN A 46 14.04 -3.44 0.55
N PRO A 47 15.11 -2.96 -0.12
CA PRO A 47 16.49 -3.20 0.34
C PRO A 47 16.81 -2.57 1.71
N ASP A 48 16.25 -1.38 1.99
CA ASP A 48 16.41 -0.72 3.28
C ASP A 48 15.60 -1.45 4.37
N PHE A 49 14.40 -1.94 4.02
CA PHE A 49 13.58 -2.75 4.90
C PHE A 49 14.27 -4.09 5.23
N GLU A 50 14.85 -4.78 4.25
CA GLU A 50 15.66 -5.98 4.46
C GLU A 50 16.85 -5.71 5.39
N THR A 51 17.50 -4.55 5.24
CA THR A 51 18.59 -4.12 6.13
C THR A 51 18.09 -3.94 7.57
N LEU A 52 16.91 -3.34 7.76
CA LEU A 52 16.29 -3.17 9.07
C LEU A 52 15.93 -4.51 9.71
N VAL A 53 15.37 -5.45 8.96
CA VAL A 53 15.04 -6.80 9.42
C VAL A 53 16.31 -7.57 9.79
N ALA A 54 17.35 -7.50 8.95
CA ALA A 54 18.63 -8.14 9.23
C ALA A 54 19.30 -7.57 10.49
N TYR A 55 19.15 -6.26 10.73
CA TYR A 55 19.59 -5.63 11.97
C TYR A 55 18.81 -6.18 13.16
N TYR A 56 17.48 -6.20 13.11
CA TYR A 56 16.63 -6.73 14.19
C TYR A 56 16.95 -8.20 14.56
N ASP A 57 17.21 -9.03 13.55
CA ASP A 57 17.59 -10.44 13.73
C ASP A 57 19.04 -10.64 14.20
N SER A 58 19.84 -9.57 14.27
CA SER A 58 21.27 -9.67 14.56
C SER A 58 21.57 -9.71 16.06
N PRO A 59 22.72 -10.31 16.46
CA PRO A 59 23.26 -10.12 17.80
C PRO A 59 23.53 -8.66 18.16
N GLN A 60 23.81 -7.81 17.16
CA GLN A 60 24.10 -6.38 17.37
C GLN A 60 22.87 -5.64 17.91
N TRP A 61 21.69 -5.82 17.32
CA TRP A 61 20.46 -5.19 17.83
C TRP A 61 20.19 -5.60 19.28
N ARG A 62 20.46 -6.86 19.65
CA ARG A 62 20.33 -7.33 21.03
C ARG A 62 21.32 -6.64 21.97
N GLU A 63 22.56 -6.43 21.55
CA GLU A 63 23.55 -5.69 22.34
C GLU A 63 23.13 -4.24 22.51
N ASP A 64 22.74 -3.58 21.42
CA ASP A 64 22.26 -2.19 21.43
C ASP A 64 21.03 -2.04 22.34
N TYR A 65 20.10 -3.01 22.32
CA TYR A 65 18.94 -3.06 23.21
C TYR A 65 19.33 -3.10 24.70
N PHE A 66 20.30 -3.93 25.07
CA PHE A 66 20.76 -4.00 26.46
C PHE A 66 21.53 -2.73 26.84
N ASP A 67 22.34 -2.19 25.96
CA ASP A 67 23.08 -0.95 26.20
C ASP A 67 22.15 0.27 26.33
N SER A 68 21.06 0.30 25.57
CA SER A 68 19.95 1.25 25.73
C SER A 68 19.34 1.16 27.13
N ASN A 69 18.95 -0.05 27.55
CA ASN A 69 18.34 -0.28 28.86
C ASN A 69 19.29 0.02 30.04
N ASP A 70 20.59 -0.15 29.84
CA ASP A 70 21.64 0.17 30.82
C ASP A 70 21.99 1.68 30.84
N GLY A 71 21.41 2.50 29.95
CA GLY A 71 21.68 3.94 29.84
C GLY A 71 23.05 4.26 29.26
N LYS A 72 23.66 3.35 28.48
CA LYS A 72 24.97 3.54 27.83
C LYS A 72 24.85 4.30 26.51
N ILE A 73 23.67 4.32 25.90
CA ILE A 73 23.40 5.09 24.68
C ILE A 73 22.93 6.49 25.08
N PRO A 74 23.55 7.57 24.56
CA PRO A 74 23.16 8.94 24.86
C PRO A 74 21.70 9.25 24.50
N ASP A 75 21.03 10.06 25.32
CA ASP A 75 19.61 10.43 25.14
C ASP A 75 19.35 11.19 23.81
N GLU A 76 20.36 11.84 23.24
CA GLU A 76 20.26 12.51 21.94
C GLU A 76 20.18 11.54 20.74
N VAL A 77 20.57 10.28 20.93
CA VAL A 77 20.45 9.25 19.90
C VAL A 77 19.00 8.74 19.91
N PRO A 78 18.26 8.81 18.80
CA PRO A 78 16.92 8.24 18.74
C PRO A 78 16.96 6.71 18.88
N GLN A 79 16.44 6.18 19.98
CA GLN A 79 16.51 4.75 20.32
C GLN A 79 15.22 3.99 19.99
N TRP A 80 14.29 4.57 19.22
CA TRP A 80 12.98 3.96 18.93
C TRP A 80 13.09 2.60 18.21
N VAL A 81 14.16 2.41 17.43
CA VAL A 81 14.50 1.16 16.74
C VAL A 81 14.85 0.01 17.71
N LEU A 82 15.14 0.35 18.97
CA LEU A 82 15.44 -0.57 20.07
C LEU A 82 14.19 -0.87 20.92
N THR A 83 13.01 -0.40 20.52
CA THR A 83 11.78 -0.92 21.12
C THR A 83 11.51 -2.32 20.56
N GLN A 84 11.09 -3.25 21.41
CA GLN A 84 10.83 -4.64 20.96
C GLN A 84 9.78 -4.70 19.84
N ASP A 85 8.78 -3.82 19.92
CA ASP A 85 7.59 -3.89 19.07
C ASP A 85 7.75 -3.13 17.74
N ALA A 86 8.54 -2.06 17.64
CA ALA A 86 8.50 -1.19 16.46
C ALA A 86 8.87 -1.89 15.15
N ILE A 87 9.95 -2.68 15.14
CA ILE A 87 10.36 -3.41 13.93
C ILE A 87 9.46 -4.63 13.72
N PHE A 88 9.05 -5.31 14.79
CA PHE A 88 8.14 -6.44 14.72
C PHE A 88 6.78 -6.05 14.10
N ASP A 89 6.19 -4.95 14.55
CA ASP A 89 4.93 -4.41 14.04
C ASP A 89 5.06 -3.96 12.58
N ALA A 90 6.21 -3.40 12.20
CA ALA A 90 6.49 -3.04 10.80
C ALA A 90 6.56 -4.28 9.90
N ILE A 91 7.21 -5.36 10.35
CA ILE A 91 7.26 -6.66 9.64
C ILE A 91 5.85 -7.25 9.52
N GLY A 92 5.06 -7.23 10.59
CA GLY A 92 3.67 -7.71 10.56
C GLY A 92 2.82 -6.92 9.56
N THR A 93 2.93 -5.59 9.60
CA THR A 93 2.21 -4.69 8.69
C THR A 93 2.59 -4.93 7.22
N GLU A 94 3.88 -5.16 6.92
CA GLU A 94 4.35 -5.52 5.57
C GLU A 94 3.63 -6.76 5.04
N PHE A 95 3.53 -7.81 5.85
CA PHE A 95 2.86 -9.06 5.46
C PHE A 95 1.35 -8.89 5.31
N ASP A 96 0.69 -8.21 6.25
CA ASP A 96 -0.75 -7.96 6.20
C ASP A 96 -1.12 -7.15 4.95
N LEU A 97 -0.31 -6.13 4.61
CA LEU A 97 -0.48 -5.36 3.37
C LEU A 97 -0.25 -6.25 2.16
N ALA A 98 0.83 -7.04 2.12
CA ALA A 98 1.11 -7.92 0.99
C ALA A 98 -0.04 -8.91 0.74
N ASP A 99 -0.65 -9.47 1.78
CA ASP A 99 -1.80 -10.36 1.66
C ASP A 99 -3.04 -9.63 1.15
N GLY A 100 -3.34 -8.43 1.65
CA GLY A 100 -4.41 -7.59 1.11
C GLY A 100 -4.23 -7.26 -0.38
N TYR A 101 -2.99 -7.01 -0.81
CA TYR A 101 -2.67 -6.80 -2.23
C TYR A 101 -2.84 -8.07 -3.06
N LYS A 102 -2.51 -9.26 -2.54
CA LYS A 102 -2.77 -10.54 -3.23
C LYS A 102 -4.25 -10.74 -3.48
N GLU A 103 -5.10 -10.54 -2.47
CA GLU A 103 -6.56 -10.66 -2.61
C GLU A 103 -7.12 -9.70 -3.68
N LEU A 104 -6.60 -8.46 -3.70
CA LEU A 104 -6.96 -7.47 -4.72
C LEU A 104 -6.55 -7.91 -6.12
N ILE A 105 -5.31 -8.39 -6.28
CA ILE A 105 -4.77 -8.87 -7.55
C ILE A 105 -5.59 -10.06 -8.05
N GLU A 106 -5.88 -11.05 -7.20
CA GLU A 106 -6.72 -12.20 -7.56
C GLU A 106 -8.13 -11.76 -7.98
N THR A 107 -8.71 -10.78 -7.28
CA THR A 107 -10.01 -10.22 -7.63
C THR A 107 -9.98 -9.53 -9.01
N ILE A 108 -8.93 -8.78 -9.32
CA ILE A 108 -8.76 -8.13 -10.62
C ILE A 108 -8.50 -9.18 -11.71
N ASP A 109 -7.64 -10.15 -11.45
CA ASP A 109 -7.26 -11.21 -12.38
C ASP A 109 -8.42 -12.14 -12.69
N SER A 110 -9.33 -12.40 -11.74
CA SER A 110 -10.57 -13.14 -12.00
C SER A 110 -11.48 -12.47 -13.04
N LYS A 111 -11.30 -11.16 -13.25
CA LYS A 111 -12.03 -10.34 -14.23
C LYS A 111 -11.23 -10.10 -15.51
N LYS A 112 -9.94 -10.46 -15.56
CA LYS A 112 -9.19 -10.51 -16.82
C LYS A 112 -9.93 -11.51 -17.71
N TRP A 113 -10.53 -10.97 -18.75
CA TRP A 113 -11.40 -11.70 -19.67
C TRP A 113 -10.75 -13.03 -20.10
N LYS A 114 -11.53 -14.11 -20.00
CA LYS A 114 -11.32 -15.32 -20.79
C LYS A 114 -11.72 -14.96 -22.23
N GLU A 115 -10.75 -14.72 -23.10
CA GLU A 115 -10.98 -14.89 -24.54
C GLU A 115 -11.41 -16.33 -24.84
#